data_AF-A0A094RP06-F1
#
_entry.id   AF-A0A094RP06-F1
#
_cell.length_a   1.000
_cell.length_b   1.000
_cell.length_c   1.000
_cell.angle_alpha   90.00
_cell.angle_beta   90.00
_cell.angle_gamma   90.00
#
_symmetry.space_group_name_H-M   'P 1'
#
loop_
_entity.id
_entity.type
_entity.pdbx_description
1 polymer ?
#
loop_
_entity_poly.entity_id
_entity_poly.type
_entity_poly.pdbx_seq_one_letter_code
_entity_poly.pdbx_strand_id
1 'polypeptide(L)'
;MADLGDLRQRIDAIDAALVNLLADRMNVCREVAEIKETTGAAVIQPQRVRDVLSSRRQWAIDAGVDADFAEQLFRTLLSETHRIEGAESRDESAPIKLAGDTQRTELDTVACRIDHVVVAVADLSAARKFFDGMGFSTTVTDDASVVSAEAGGVTVVLVGPNHNPAVHQRLAEHGSGVQHIAIEVLNAGFTRDALDAAGVPLLTDVVVDAEGHEQVFTALDPVTGVQLSFISRTGHRVPMSSHNVSAMFEAISNTATDQ
;
A
#
# COMPACT_ATOMS: atom_id res chain seq x y z
N MET A 1 25.05 -25.48 -14.04
CA MET A 1 24.46 -24.29 -13.41
C MET A 1 23.26 -23.92 -14.25
N ALA A 2 22.10 -23.73 -13.64
CA ALA A 2 20.93 -23.22 -14.38
C ALA A 2 21.24 -21.79 -14.84
N ASP A 3 20.90 -21.45 -16.08
CA ASP A 3 21.03 -20.08 -16.56
C ASP A 3 19.79 -19.24 -16.19
N LEU A 4 19.84 -17.93 -16.47
CA LEU A 4 18.73 -17.02 -16.16
C LEU A 4 17.43 -17.42 -16.89
N GLY A 5 17.53 -17.98 -18.10
CA GLY A 5 16.39 -18.44 -18.88
C GLY A 5 15.71 -19.64 -18.22
N ASP A 6 16.49 -20.63 -17.78
CA ASP A 6 15.98 -21.81 -17.08
C ASP A 6 15.23 -21.43 -15.79
N LEU A 7 15.78 -20.49 -15.03
CA LEU A 7 15.16 -20.02 -13.79
C LEU A 7 13.85 -19.27 -14.06
N ARG A 8 13.80 -18.44 -15.11
CA ARG A 8 12.57 -17.75 -15.54
C ARG A 8 11.49 -18.74 -15.98
N GLN A 9 11.84 -19.76 -16.76
CA GLN A 9 10.89 -20.80 -17.13
C GLN A 9 10.33 -21.57 -15.92
N ARG A 10 11.16 -21.81 -14.90
CA ARG A 10 10.66 -22.40 -13.63
C ARG A 10 9.71 -21.46 -12.90
N ILE A 11 9.97 -20.16 -12.90
CA ILE A 11 9.06 -19.16 -12.33
C ILE A 11 7.74 -19.18 -13.10
N ASP A 12 7.77 -19.11 -14.43
CA ASP A 12 6.57 -19.15 -15.28
C ASP A 12 5.72 -20.41 -15.02
N ALA A 13 6.37 -21.56 -14.82
CA ALA A 13 5.68 -22.81 -14.49
C ALA A 13 5.02 -22.78 -13.10
N ILE A 14 5.67 -22.17 -12.10
CA ILE A 14 5.10 -21.96 -10.77
C ILE A 14 3.92 -20.99 -10.86
N ASP A 15 4.06 -19.89 -11.61
CA ASP A 15 3.02 -18.88 -11.79
C ASP A 15 1.78 -19.48 -12.47
N ALA A 16 1.97 -20.32 -13.49
CA ALA A 16 0.87 -21.07 -14.09
C ALA A 16 0.15 -21.98 -13.07
N ALA A 17 0.89 -22.63 -12.17
CA ALA A 17 0.30 -23.44 -11.11
C ALA A 17 -0.46 -22.58 -10.08
N LEU A 18 0.06 -21.39 -9.74
CA LEU A 18 -0.63 -20.44 -8.86
C LEU A 18 -1.97 -19.99 -9.47
N VAL A 19 -2.02 -19.69 -10.77
CA VAL A 19 -3.27 -19.32 -11.46
C VAL A 19 -4.31 -20.45 -11.38
N ASN A 20 -3.89 -21.70 -11.58
CA ASN A 20 -4.79 -22.85 -11.47
C ASN A 20 -5.32 -23.02 -10.03
N LEU A 21 -4.45 -22.91 -9.02
CA LEU A 21 -4.85 -22.97 -7.61
C LEU A 21 -5.81 -21.84 -7.22
N LEU A 22 -5.64 -20.64 -7.80
CA LEU A 22 -6.58 -19.55 -7.62
C LEU A 22 -7.95 -19.89 -8.21
N ALA A 23 -8.01 -20.45 -9.42
CA ALA A 23 -9.25 -20.87 -10.06
C ALA A 23 -9.99 -21.91 -9.20
N ASP A 24 -9.27 -22.94 -8.73
CA ASP A 24 -9.81 -23.97 -7.85
C ASP A 24 -10.35 -23.37 -6.54
N ARG A 25 -9.58 -22.47 -5.91
CA ARG A 25 -10.01 -21.76 -4.70
C ARG A 25 -11.31 -20.98 -4.93
N MET A 26 -11.43 -20.29 -6.07
CA MET A 26 -12.64 -19.53 -6.39
C MET A 26 -13.86 -20.44 -6.61
N ASN A 27 -13.69 -21.62 -7.22
CA ASN A 27 -14.78 -22.59 -7.35
C ASN A 27 -15.29 -23.05 -5.97
N VAL A 28 -14.38 -23.39 -5.06
CA VAL A 28 -14.75 -23.75 -3.67
C VAL A 28 -15.42 -22.58 -2.96
N CYS A 29 -14.99 -21.34 -3.19
CA CYS A 29 -15.64 -20.17 -2.60
C CYS A 29 -17.10 -20.00 -3.04
N ARG A 30 -17.44 -20.33 -4.29
CA ARG A 30 -18.83 -20.31 -4.78
C ARG A 30 -19.69 -21.39 -4.11
N GLU A 31 -19.16 -22.60 -3.99
CA GLU A 31 -19.85 -23.67 -3.24
C GLU A 31 -20.11 -23.25 -1.77
N VAL A 32 -19.14 -22.58 -1.13
CA VAL A 32 -19.32 -22.02 0.22
C VAL A 32 -20.38 -20.93 0.24
N ALA A 33 -20.46 -20.08 -0.79
CA ALA A 33 -21.46 -19.02 -0.91
C ALA A 33 -22.88 -19.61 -0.99
N GLU A 34 -23.10 -20.60 -1.85
CA GLU A 34 -24.38 -21.33 -1.99
C GLU A 34 -24.82 -21.98 -0.66
N ILE A 35 -23.88 -22.60 0.06
CA ILE A 35 -24.17 -23.18 1.39
C ILE A 35 -24.52 -22.08 2.40
N LYS A 36 -23.79 -20.96 2.41
CA LYS A 36 -24.09 -19.85 3.34
C LYS A 36 -25.46 -19.24 3.08
N GLU A 37 -25.85 -19.10 1.82
CA GLU A 37 -27.16 -18.58 1.43
C GLU A 37 -28.28 -19.51 1.92
N THR A 38 -28.15 -20.82 1.64
CA THR A 38 -29.15 -21.82 2.06
C THR A 38 -29.25 -22.00 3.58
N THR A 39 -28.15 -21.76 4.30
CA THR A 39 -28.11 -21.87 5.77
C THR A 39 -28.35 -20.55 6.51
N GLY A 40 -28.48 -19.43 5.80
CA GLY A 40 -28.60 -18.10 6.40
C GLY A 40 -27.37 -17.63 7.18
N ALA A 41 -26.19 -18.20 6.87
CA ALA A 41 -24.95 -17.83 7.53
C ALA A 41 -24.51 -16.41 7.10
N ALA A 42 -23.92 -15.66 8.04
CA ALA A 42 -23.41 -14.33 7.73
C ALA A 42 -22.31 -14.38 6.66
N VAL A 43 -22.39 -13.45 5.70
CA VAL A 43 -21.39 -13.23 4.63
C VAL A 43 -19.99 -13.05 5.25
N ILE A 44 -19.89 -12.15 6.24
CA ILE A 44 -18.65 -11.91 6.99
C ILE A 44 -18.71 -12.57 8.36
N GLN A 45 -17.71 -13.40 8.64
CA GLN A 45 -17.48 -14.02 9.95
C GLN A 45 -16.12 -13.54 10.49
N PRO A 46 -16.09 -12.50 11.35
CA PRO A 46 -14.83 -11.86 11.75
C PRO A 46 -13.82 -12.80 12.41
N GLN A 47 -14.30 -13.77 13.20
CA GLN A 47 -13.42 -14.77 13.80
C GLN A 47 -12.74 -15.64 12.74
N ARG A 48 -13.49 -16.07 11.71
CA ARG A 48 -12.94 -16.84 10.60
C ARG A 48 -11.86 -16.08 9.84
N VAL A 49 -12.06 -14.78 9.61
CA VAL A 49 -11.05 -13.92 8.98
C VAL A 49 -9.78 -13.89 9.82
N ARG A 50 -9.90 -13.67 11.14
CA ARG A 50 -8.75 -13.70 12.06
C ARG A 50 -8.01 -15.04 12.03
N ASP A 51 -8.74 -16.16 12.11
CA ASP A 51 -8.14 -17.50 12.12
C ASP A 51 -7.40 -17.81 10.81
N VAL A 52 -7.98 -17.41 9.67
CA VAL A 52 -7.33 -17.55 8.36
C VAL A 52 -6.04 -16.73 8.35
N LEU A 53 -6.09 -15.44 8.67
CA LEU A 53 -4.88 -14.60 8.60
C LEU A 53 -3.79 -15.11 9.56
N SER A 54 -4.13 -15.42 10.82
CA SER A 54 -3.17 -15.96 11.78
C SER A 54 -2.53 -17.27 11.33
N SER A 55 -3.33 -18.22 10.82
CA SER A 55 -2.79 -19.50 10.33
C SER A 55 -1.90 -19.34 9.10
N ARG A 56 -2.24 -18.43 8.18
CA ARG A 56 -1.46 -18.20 6.96
C ARG A 56 -0.14 -17.48 7.25
N ARG A 57 -0.12 -16.56 8.22
CA ARG A 57 1.13 -15.99 8.74
C ARG A 57 2.03 -17.09 9.28
N GLN A 58 1.49 -18.01 10.09
CA GLN A 58 2.29 -19.10 10.65
C GLN A 58 2.84 -20.01 9.55
N TRP A 59 2.03 -20.40 8.57
CA TRP A 59 2.50 -21.21 7.43
C TRP A 59 3.60 -20.53 6.62
N ALA A 60 3.52 -19.21 6.45
CA ALA A 60 4.56 -18.44 5.79
C ALA A 60 5.88 -18.50 6.57
N ILE A 61 5.83 -18.28 7.88
CA ILE A 61 6.99 -18.40 8.78
C ILE A 61 7.62 -19.80 8.67
N ASP A 62 6.80 -20.85 8.75
CA ASP A 62 7.26 -22.24 8.67
C ASP A 62 7.90 -22.57 7.31
N ALA A 63 7.45 -21.92 6.24
CA ALA A 63 7.94 -22.09 4.88
C ALA A 63 9.09 -21.12 4.50
N GLY A 64 9.51 -20.23 5.40
CA GLY A 64 10.53 -19.21 5.12
C GLY A 64 10.06 -18.10 4.18
N VAL A 65 8.75 -17.87 4.09
CA VAL A 65 8.12 -16.76 3.37
C VAL A 65 7.83 -15.63 4.34
N ASP A 66 8.01 -14.38 3.90
CA ASP A 66 7.65 -13.21 4.69
C ASP A 66 6.16 -13.22 5.09
N ALA A 67 5.90 -13.12 6.39
CA ALA A 67 4.56 -13.29 6.95
C ALA A 67 3.61 -12.14 6.57
N ASP A 68 4.15 -10.93 6.42
CA ASP A 68 3.36 -9.74 6.07
C ASP A 68 2.98 -9.76 4.59
N PHE A 69 3.89 -10.20 3.72
CA PHE A 69 3.60 -10.49 2.32
C PHE A 69 2.51 -11.57 2.17
N ALA A 70 2.64 -12.68 2.90
CA ALA A 70 1.64 -13.74 2.86
C ALA A 70 0.27 -13.23 3.36
N GLU A 71 0.23 -12.50 4.47
CA GLU A 71 -1.01 -11.91 4.97
C GLU A 71 -1.63 -10.96 3.94
N GLN A 72 -0.83 -10.10 3.31
CA GLN A 72 -1.29 -9.18 2.28
C GLN A 72 -1.95 -9.93 1.11
N LEU A 73 -1.31 -10.99 0.60
CA LEU A 73 -1.87 -11.84 -0.45
C LEU A 73 -3.21 -12.44 0.00
N PHE A 74 -3.27 -13.01 1.19
CA PHE A 74 -4.51 -13.64 1.70
C PHE A 74 -5.62 -12.63 1.99
N ARG A 75 -5.30 -11.38 2.34
CA ARG A 75 -6.29 -10.30 2.43
C ARG A 75 -6.92 -10.00 1.08
N THR A 76 -6.12 -9.92 0.01
CA THR A 76 -6.62 -9.78 -1.36
C THR A 76 -7.53 -10.95 -1.75
N LEU A 77 -7.12 -12.18 -1.43
CA LEU A 77 -7.93 -13.37 -1.70
C LEU A 77 -9.24 -13.42 -0.91
N LEU A 78 -9.26 -12.93 0.33
CA LEU A 78 -10.49 -12.82 1.13
C LEU A 78 -11.40 -11.71 0.60
N SER A 79 -10.82 -10.58 0.17
CA SER A 79 -11.58 -9.49 -0.46
C SER A 79 -12.29 -9.98 -1.73
N GLU A 80 -11.59 -10.72 -2.59
CA GLU A 80 -12.17 -11.30 -3.80
C GLU A 80 -13.27 -12.33 -3.49
N THR A 81 -13.08 -13.17 -2.47
CA THR A 81 -14.13 -14.09 -2.00
C THR A 81 -15.40 -13.34 -1.62
N HIS A 82 -15.28 -12.26 -0.82
CA HIS A 82 -16.46 -11.46 -0.45
C HIS A 82 -17.10 -10.77 -1.66
N ARG A 83 -16.31 -10.33 -2.64
CA ARG A 83 -16.83 -9.74 -3.88
C ARG A 83 -17.65 -10.76 -4.69
N ILE A 84 -17.18 -12.00 -4.78
CA ILE A 84 -17.90 -13.09 -5.46
C ILE A 84 -19.21 -13.41 -4.73
N GLU A 85 -19.17 -13.60 -3.41
CA GLU A 85 -20.36 -13.83 -2.58
C GLU A 85 -21.40 -12.71 -2.76
N GLY A 86 -20.95 -11.44 -2.86
CA GLY A 86 -21.83 -10.31 -3.13
C GLY A 86 -22.35 -10.23 -4.57
N ALA A 87 -21.56 -10.68 -5.56
CA ALA A 87 -21.94 -10.62 -6.97
C ALA A 87 -23.00 -11.65 -7.35
N GLU A 88 -23.02 -12.83 -6.74
CA GLU A 88 -24.07 -13.85 -6.98
C GLU A 88 -25.47 -13.37 -6.60
N SER A 89 -25.56 -12.43 -5.65
CA SER A 89 -26.83 -11.77 -5.30
C SER A 89 -27.32 -10.74 -6.33
N ARG A 90 -26.54 -10.45 -7.38
CA ARG A 90 -26.84 -9.43 -8.41
C ARG A 90 -27.17 -10.07 -9.76
N ASP A 91 -28.14 -9.50 -10.47
CA ASP A 91 -28.62 -9.97 -11.79
C ASP A 91 -27.78 -9.44 -12.98
N GLU A 92 -26.52 -9.09 -12.75
CA GLU A 92 -25.63 -8.48 -13.76
C GLU A 92 -24.64 -9.51 -14.32
N SER A 93 -24.56 -9.61 -15.65
CA SER A 93 -23.56 -10.46 -16.30
C SER A 93 -22.13 -9.92 -16.12
N ALA A 94 -21.18 -10.81 -15.84
CA ALA A 94 -19.78 -10.45 -15.68
C ALA A 94 -19.20 -9.87 -17.00
N PRO A 95 -18.45 -8.75 -16.94
CA PRO A 95 -17.85 -8.16 -18.13
C PRO A 95 -16.78 -9.10 -18.73
N ILE A 96 -16.71 -9.14 -20.06
CA ILE A 96 -15.64 -9.85 -20.78
C ILE A 96 -14.34 -9.07 -20.60
N LYS A 97 -13.32 -9.74 -20.05
CA LYS A 97 -11.96 -9.20 -19.92
C LYS A 97 -11.07 -9.83 -20.99
N LEU A 98 -10.49 -9.02 -21.87
CA LEU A 98 -9.56 -9.47 -22.91
C LEU A 98 -8.12 -9.22 -22.45
N ALA A 99 -7.23 -10.18 -22.68
CA ALA A 99 -5.80 -10.04 -22.35
C ALA A 99 -5.00 -9.22 -23.38
N GLY A 100 -5.61 -8.86 -24.52
CA GLY A 100 -4.89 -8.28 -25.68
C GLY A 100 -4.39 -6.84 -25.49
N ASP A 101 -3.31 -6.53 -26.22
CA ASP A 101 -2.65 -5.24 -26.54
C ASP A 101 -2.90 -4.05 -25.60
N THR A 102 -2.81 -4.28 -24.30
CA THR A 102 -2.78 -3.20 -23.32
C THR A 102 -1.39 -2.59 -23.40
N GLN A 103 -1.25 -1.49 -24.15
CA GLN A 103 -0.06 -0.64 -24.08
C GLN A 103 0.02 -0.09 -22.65
N ARG A 104 0.86 -0.72 -21.83
CA ARG A 104 1.08 -0.30 -20.44
C ARG A 104 2.02 0.90 -20.44
N THR A 105 1.69 1.91 -19.65
CA THR A 105 2.62 3.01 -19.40
C THR A 105 3.77 2.51 -18.52
N GLU A 106 4.85 3.29 -18.43
CA GLU A 106 5.96 2.98 -17.53
C GLU A 106 5.48 2.88 -16.07
N LEU A 107 4.62 3.79 -15.63
CA LEU A 107 4.04 3.75 -14.30
C LEU A 107 3.14 2.52 -14.09
N ASP A 108 2.30 2.16 -15.07
CA ASP A 108 1.44 0.95 -15.00
C ASP A 108 2.27 -0.35 -14.89
N THR A 109 3.51 -0.32 -15.36
CA THR A 109 4.42 -1.47 -15.30
C THR A 109 5.01 -1.68 -13.90
N VAL A 110 5.10 -0.63 -13.07
CA VAL A 110 5.81 -0.68 -11.78
C VAL A 110 4.95 -0.37 -10.56
N ALA A 111 3.81 0.31 -10.73
CA ALA A 111 2.92 0.65 -9.62
C ALA A 111 2.21 -0.59 -9.07
N CYS A 112 2.21 -0.71 -7.74
CA CYS A 112 1.70 -1.89 -7.04
C CYS A 112 0.41 -1.60 -6.27
N ARG A 113 0.41 -0.56 -5.42
CA ARG A 113 -0.73 -0.15 -4.57
C ARG A 113 -0.49 1.22 -3.96
N ILE A 114 -1.51 1.77 -3.29
CA ILE A 114 -1.27 2.79 -2.27
C ILE A 114 -0.53 2.11 -1.10
N ASP A 115 0.67 2.61 -0.77
CA ASP A 115 1.46 2.11 0.35
C ASP A 115 0.97 2.69 1.68
N HIS A 116 0.84 4.01 1.74
CA HIS A 116 0.38 4.74 2.92
C HIS A 116 -0.13 6.13 2.55
N VAL A 117 -0.84 6.76 3.49
CA VAL A 117 -1.26 8.16 3.41
C VAL A 117 -0.64 8.92 4.57
N VAL A 118 0.03 10.04 4.27
CA VAL A 118 0.58 10.92 5.31
C VAL A 118 -0.41 12.04 5.61
N VAL A 119 -0.69 12.28 6.89
CA VAL A 119 -1.61 13.30 7.37
C VAL A 119 -0.89 14.18 8.38
N ALA A 120 -0.74 15.47 8.06
CA ALA A 120 -0.26 16.43 9.04
C ALA A 120 -1.43 16.83 9.96
N VAL A 121 -1.19 16.80 11.27
CA VAL A 121 -2.22 17.04 12.29
C VAL A 121 -1.74 18.08 13.29
N ALA A 122 -2.60 19.05 13.61
CA ALA A 122 -2.31 20.08 14.62
C ALA A 122 -2.27 19.51 16.05
N ASP A 123 -3.07 18.47 16.32
CA ASP A 123 -3.10 17.75 17.60
C ASP A 123 -2.91 16.25 17.37
N LEU A 124 -1.66 15.80 17.54
CA LEU A 124 -1.26 14.41 17.37
C LEU A 124 -1.91 13.48 18.41
N SER A 125 -2.17 13.96 19.63
CA SER A 125 -2.79 13.16 20.69
C SER A 125 -4.26 12.91 20.38
N ALA A 126 -4.99 13.95 19.96
CA ALA A 126 -6.37 13.81 19.52
C ALA A 126 -6.49 12.92 18.28
N ALA A 127 -5.57 13.08 17.31
CA ALA A 127 -5.54 12.23 16.12
C ALA A 127 -5.31 10.75 16.47
N ARG A 128 -4.34 10.42 17.34
CA ARG A 128 -4.15 9.03 17.83
C ARG A 128 -5.42 8.45 18.42
N LYS A 129 -6.05 9.18 19.36
CA LYS A 129 -7.30 8.72 20.00
C LYS A 129 -8.41 8.45 18.98
N PHE A 130 -8.50 9.28 17.94
CA PHE A 130 -9.47 9.08 16.86
C PHE A 130 -9.22 7.76 16.10
N PHE A 131 -7.97 7.50 15.69
CA PHE A 131 -7.59 6.26 15.01
C PHE A 131 -7.71 5.02 15.90
N ASP A 132 -7.25 5.11 17.15
CA ASP A 132 -7.41 4.05 18.16
C ASP A 132 -8.91 3.71 18.35
N GLY A 133 -9.77 4.72 18.38
CA GLY A 133 -11.23 4.56 18.47
C GLY A 133 -11.88 3.84 17.29
N MET A 134 -11.25 3.88 16.10
CA MET A 134 -11.65 3.11 14.93
C MET A 134 -11.06 1.69 14.89
N GLY A 135 -10.20 1.34 15.85
CA GLY A 135 -9.53 0.04 15.93
C GLY A 135 -8.20 -0.05 15.19
N PHE A 136 -7.60 1.09 14.81
CA PHE A 136 -6.21 1.11 14.34
C PHE A 136 -5.26 0.88 15.51
N SER A 137 -4.15 0.21 15.24
CA SER A 137 -3.01 0.17 16.14
C SER A 137 -2.12 1.38 15.88
N THR A 138 -1.96 2.27 16.86
CA THR A 138 -1.06 3.43 16.73
C THR A 138 0.29 3.19 17.39
N THR A 139 1.36 3.24 16.60
CA THR A 139 2.75 3.01 17.03
C THR A 139 3.58 4.25 16.76
N VAL A 140 4.33 4.70 17.77
CA VAL A 140 5.30 5.80 17.61
C VAL A 140 6.48 5.25 16.80
N THR A 141 6.94 6.02 15.83
CA THR A 141 8.12 5.68 15.02
C THR A 141 9.42 5.94 15.81
N ASP A 142 10.54 6.09 15.11
CA ASP A 142 11.80 6.61 15.64
C ASP A 142 11.71 8.10 16.08
N ASP A 143 10.68 8.83 15.65
CA ASP A 143 10.35 10.19 16.12
C ASP A 143 9.00 10.21 16.87
N ALA A 144 9.01 10.80 18.07
CA ALA A 144 7.83 10.96 18.92
C ALA A 144 6.68 11.80 18.30
N SER A 145 7.02 12.62 17.31
CA SER A 145 6.08 13.46 16.56
C SER A 145 5.51 12.78 15.32
N VAL A 146 5.97 11.57 15.00
CA VAL A 146 5.50 10.77 13.85
C VAL A 146 4.95 9.43 14.34
N VAL A 147 3.70 9.14 13.97
CA VAL A 147 2.96 7.97 14.45
C VAL A 147 2.36 7.21 13.29
N SER A 148 2.65 5.92 13.18
CA SER A 148 1.97 5.02 12.25
C SER A 148 0.67 4.52 12.88
N ALA A 149 -0.43 4.68 12.16
CA ALA A 149 -1.73 4.09 12.47
C ALA A 149 -2.01 2.99 11.43
N GLU A 150 -2.12 1.74 11.88
CA GLU A 150 -2.26 0.58 10.99
C GLU A 150 -3.49 -0.25 11.32
N ALA A 151 -4.25 -0.64 10.29
CA ALA A 151 -5.37 -1.58 10.41
C ALA A 151 -5.58 -2.34 9.11
N GLY A 152 -5.50 -3.66 9.16
CA GLY A 152 -5.95 -4.51 8.06
C GLY A 152 -5.17 -4.36 6.74
N GLY A 153 -3.91 -3.92 6.79
CA GLY A 153 -3.09 -3.60 5.62
C GLY A 153 -3.26 -2.16 5.12
N VAL A 154 -4.02 -1.32 5.82
CA VAL A 154 -4.12 0.12 5.59
C VAL A 154 -3.19 0.84 6.56
N THR A 155 -2.37 1.75 6.03
CA THR A 155 -1.40 2.53 6.80
C THR A 155 -1.65 4.02 6.63
N VAL A 156 -1.78 4.72 7.76
CA VAL A 156 -1.82 6.19 7.83
C VAL A 156 -0.70 6.68 8.72
N VAL A 157 0.13 7.59 8.24
CA VAL A 157 1.22 8.20 9.02
C VAL A 157 0.78 9.58 9.47
N LEU A 158 0.71 9.78 10.79
CA LEU A 158 0.33 11.03 11.42
C LEU A 158 1.58 11.82 11.79
N VAL A 159 1.64 13.08 11.35
CA VAL A 159 2.79 13.97 11.60
C VAL A 159 2.33 15.20 12.40
N GLY A 160 2.88 15.36 13.59
CA GLY A 160 2.56 16.47 14.50
C GLY A 160 3.35 17.75 14.21
N PRO A 161 2.93 18.90 14.76
CA PRO A 161 3.51 20.21 14.48
C PRO A 161 4.95 20.38 14.97
N ASN A 162 5.40 19.50 15.88
CA ASN A 162 6.72 19.57 16.51
C ASN A 162 7.77 18.75 15.77
N HIS A 163 7.42 18.10 14.66
CA HIS A 163 8.35 17.28 13.88
C HIS A 163 9.49 18.12 13.30
N ASN A 164 9.15 19.15 12.51
CA ASN A 164 10.11 20.12 12.00
C ASN A 164 9.41 21.46 11.65
N PRO A 165 10.18 22.55 11.41
CA PRO A 165 9.61 23.86 11.08
C PRO A 165 8.71 23.86 9.82
N ALA A 166 9.03 23.01 8.84
CA ALA A 166 8.27 22.90 7.60
C ALA A 166 6.85 22.36 7.83
N VAL A 167 6.70 21.33 8.68
CA VAL A 167 5.39 20.82 9.10
C VAL A 167 4.60 21.89 9.84
N HIS A 168 5.26 22.62 10.74
CA HIS A 168 4.62 23.70 11.49
C HIS A 168 4.07 24.78 10.56
N GLN A 169 4.88 25.24 9.61
CA GLN A 169 4.47 26.22 8.61
C GLN A 169 3.29 25.73 7.77
N ARG A 170 3.38 24.49 7.25
CA ARG A 170 2.29 23.88 6.49
C ARG A 170 0.99 23.86 7.27
N LEU A 171 1.03 23.45 8.54
CA LEU A 171 -0.15 23.41 9.40
C LEU A 171 -0.73 24.80 9.67
N ALA A 172 0.13 25.83 9.79
CA ALA A 172 -0.32 27.20 9.95
C ALA A 172 -1.04 27.74 8.71
N GLU A 173 -0.57 27.38 7.52
CA GLU A 173 -1.12 27.84 6.24
C GLU A 173 -2.38 27.06 5.82
N HIS A 174 -2.40 25.74 6.03
CA HIS A 174 -3.40 24.84 5.45
C HIS A 174 -4.24 24.08 6.49
N GLY A 175 -3.95 24.21 7.78
CA GLY A 175 -4.58 23.42 8.83
C GLY A 175 -4.19 21.94 8.79
N SER A 176 -4.95 21.06 9.46
CA SER A 176 -4.72 19.61 9.42
C SER A 176 -5.29 18.99 8.15
N GLY A 177 -4.63 17.96 7.60
CA GLY A 177 -5.14 17.26 6.41
C GLY A 177 -4.12 16.32 5.77
N VAL A 178 -4.53 15.63 4.71
CA VAL A 178 -3.64 14.77 3.91
C VAL A 178 -2.51 15.63 3.36
N GLN A 179 -1.27 15.22 3.60
CA GLN A 179 -0.08 15.82 3.04
C GLN A 179 0.23 15.22 1.67
N HIS A 180 0.37 13.90 1.62
CA HIS A 180 0.60 13.18 0.37
C HIS A 180 0.10 11.74 0.44
N ILE A 181 -0.04 11.15 -0.73
CA ILE A 181 -0.41 9.74 -0.91
C ILE A 181 0.80 9.03 -1.52
N ALA A 182 1.26 7.97 -0.87
CA ALA A 182 2.38 7.18 -1.34
C ALA A 182 1.92 5.98 -2.16
N ILE A 183 2.54 5.78 -3.32
CA ILE A 183 2.32 4.65 -4.22
C ILE A 183 3.54 3.74 -4.14
N GLU A 184 3.34 2.48 -3.78
CA GLU A 184 4.41 1.48 -3.83
C GLU A 184 4.76 1.18 -5.29
N VAL A 185 6.05 1.18 -5.59
CA VAL A 185 6.61 0.87 -6.91
C VAL A 185 7.72 -0.17 -6.84
N LEU A 186 7.84 -0.98 -7.89
CA LEU A 186 8.88 -2.01 -7.98
C LEU A 186 10.30 -1.41 -7.99
N ASN A 187 10.46 -0.18 -8.49
CA ASN A 187 11.75 0.50 -8.56
C ASN A 187 11.55 2.03 -8.53
N ALA A 188 12.09 2.71 -7.53
CA ALA A 188 11.88 4.15 -7.35
C ALA A 188 12.65 4.98 -8.40
N GLY A 189 13.89 4.59 -8.72
CA GLY A 189 14.70 5.27 -9.74
C GLY A 189 14.08 5.23 -11.14
N PHE A 190 13.63 4.06 -11.58
CA PHE A 190 12.90 3.92 -12.85
C PHE A 190 11.63 4.77 -12.86
N THR A 191 10.90 4.81 -11.74
CA THR A 191 9.68 5.63 -11.63
C THR A 191 10.02 7.13 -11.71
N ARG A 192 11.09 7.57 -11.05
CA ARG A 192 11.58 8.96 -11.12
C ARG A 192 11.90 9.36 -12.56
N ASP A 193 12.64 8.53 -13.28
CA ASP A 193 13.00 8.81 -14.68
C ASP A 193 11.77 8.85 -15.60
N ALA A 194 10.80 7.95 -15.38
CA ALA A 194 9.54 7.94 -16.12
C ALA A 194 8.72 9.23 -15.87
N LEU A 195 8.66 9.69 -14.62
CA LEU A 195 7.96 10.93 -14.25
C LEU A 195 8.64 12.16 -14.85
N ASP A 196 9.96 12.22 -14.78
CA ASP A 196 10.77 13.30 -15.36
C ASP A 196 10.61 13.37 -16.89
N ALA A 197 10.67 12.22 -17.57
CA ALA A 197 10.42 12.11 -19.01
C ALA A 197 8.99 12.54 -19.39
N ALA A 198 8.01 12.33 -18.51
CA ALA A 198 6.64 12.79 -18.68
C ALA A 198 6.43 14.28 -18.31
N GLY A 199 7.46 14.97 -17.83
CA GLY A 199 7.40 16.38 -17.44
C GLY A 199 6.66 16.62 -16.12
N VAL A 200 6.54 15.60 -15.27
CA VAL A 200 5.92 15.72 -13.94
C VAL A 200 6.89 16.47 -13.01
N PRO A 201 6.49 17.59 -12.39
CA PRO A 201 7.37 18.32 -11.48
C PRO A 201 7.71 17.48 -10.24
N LEU A 202 9.01 17.26 -10.03
CA LEU A 202 9.54 16.54 -8.88
C LEU A 202 10.03 17.51 -7.80
N LEU A 203 9.81 17.14 -6.55
CA LEU A 203 10.28 17.89 -5.39
C LEU A 203 11.64 17.40 -4.90
N THR A 204 11.89 16.10 -5.03
CA THR A 204 13.15 15.46 -4.65
C THR A 204 13.63 14.56 -5.78
N ASP A 205 14.93 14.26 -5.79
CA ASP A 205 15.40 13.04 -6.43
C ASP A 205 15.03 11.80 -5.57
N VAL A 206 15.61 10.63 -5.84
CA VAL A 206 15.44 9.44 -4.99
C VAL A 206 16.09 9.66 -3.62
N VAL A 207 15.26 9.67 -2.58
CA VAL A 207 15.66 9.66 -1.16
C VAL A 207 15.78 8.22 -0.70
N VAL A 208 16.84 7.86 0.02
CA VAL A 208 17.06 6.50 0.53
C VAL A 208 17.27 6.55 2.04
N ASP A 209 16.45 5.82 2.80
CA ASP A 209 16.63 5.71 4.26
C ASP A 209 17.63 4.61 4.65
N ALA A 210 17.91 4.52 5.96
CA ALA A 210 18.86 3.55 6.51
C ALA A 210 18.44 2.08 6.31
N GLU A 211 17.15 1.82 6.06
CA GLU A 211 16.59 0.50 5.84
C GLU A 211 16.52 0.12 4.35
N GLY A 212 16.94 1.04 3.46
CA GLY A 212 16.94 0.84 2.01
C GLY A 212 15.60 1.17 1.35
N HIS A 213 14.69 1.87 2.05
CA HIS A 213 13.49 2.38 1.40
C HIS A 213 13.86 3.55 0.49
N GLU A 214 13.60 3.39 -0.80
CA GLU A 214 13.80 4.42 -1.81
C GLU A 214 12.49 5.16 -2.04
N GLN A 215 12.50 6.49 -2.03
CA GLN A 215 11.28 7.28 -2.19
C GLN A 215 11.50 8.56 -2.99
N VAL A 216 10.52 8.92 -3.81
CA VAL A 216 10.53 10.11 -4.67
C VAL A 216 9.25 10.88 -4.43
N PHE A 217 9.33 12.21 -4.35
CA PHE A 217 8.18 13.09 -4.09
C PHE A 217 7.91 13.98 -5.29
N THR A 218 6.63 14.10 -5.68
CA THR A 218 6.21 15.10 -6.67
C THR A 218 6.02 16.46 -5.99
N ALA A 219 6.03 17.53 -6.79
CA ALA A 219 5.45 18.78 -6.33
C ALA A 219 3.94 18.60 -6.07
N LEU A 220 3.36 19.52 -5.29
CA LEU A 220 1.91 19.63 -5.14
C LEU A 220 1.31 20.02 -6.50
N ASP A 221 0.39 19.23 -7.03
CA ASP A 221 -0.34 19.61 -8.23
C ASP A 221 -1.39 20.69 -7.89
N PRO A 222 -1.29 21.92 -8.43
CA PRO A 222 -2.22 23.00 -8.10
C PRO A 222 -3.64 22.77 -8.62
N VAL A 223 -3.84 21.86 -9.59
CA VAL A 223 -5.16 21.58 -10.17
C VAL A 223 -5.95 20.61 -9.30
N THR A 224 -5.32 19.51 -8.89
CA THR A 224 -5.98 18.47 -8.07
C THR A 224 -5.81 18.72 -6.57
N GLY A 225 -4.83 19.52 -6.16
CA GLY A 225 -4.43 19.69 -4.76
C GLY A 225 -3.78 18.43 -4.17
N VAL A 226 -3.35 17.48 -5.01
CA VAL A 226 -2.75 16.22 -4.58
C VAL A 226 -1.23 16.29 -4.74
N GLN A 227 -0.53 15.84 -3.69
CA GLN A 227 0.87 15.50 -3.76
C GLN A 227 1.02 13.97 -3.70
N LEU A 228 1.81 13.41 -4.62
CA LEU A 228 2.11 11.99 -4.66
C LEU A 228 3.55 11.75 -4.23
N SER A 229 3.78 10.58 -3.65
CA SER A 229 5.12 10.02 -3.52
C SER A 229 5.15 8.59 -4.05
N PHE A 230 6.32 8.14 -4.46
CA PHE A 230 6.53 6.81 -5.01
C PHE A 230 7.63 6.13 -4.20
N ILE A 231 7.30 5.00 -3.56
CA ILE A 231 8.17 4.30 -2.63
C ILE A 231 8.49 2.90 -3.12
N SER A 232 9.77 2.52 -3.14
CA SER A 232 10.22 1.15 -3.30
C SER A 232 10.83 0.68 -1.99
N ARG A 233 10.31 -0.42 -1.45
CA ARG A 233 10.84 -1.02 -0.22
C ARG A 233 11.84 -2.11 -0.58
N THR A 234 13.10 -1.72 -0.74
CA THR A 234 14.17 -2.69 -0.97
C THR A 234 14.67 -3.24 0.37
N GLY A 235 14.91 -4.55 0.47
CA GLY A 235 15.36 -5.18 1.72
C GLY A 235 14.24 -5.80 2.56
N HIS A 236 14.28 -5.58 3.88
CA HIS A 236 13.29 -6.14 4.82
C HIS A 236 12.03 -5.25 4.85
N ARG A 237 10.84 -5.86 4.94
CA ARG A 237 9.58 -5.14 5.11
C ARG A 237 9.47 -4.59 6.53
N VAL A 238 10.20 -3.52 6.82
CA VAL A 238 10.17 -2.83 8.11
C VAL A 238 9.24 -1.61 8.04
N PRO A 239 8.65 -1.18 9.16
CA PRO A 239 7.88 0.05 9.22
C PRO A 239 8.69 1.25 8.71
N MET A 240 8.00 2.26 8.19
CA MET A 240 8.69 3.47 7.75
C MET A 240 9.35 4.19 8.91
N SER A 241 10.54 4.73 8.63
CA SER A 241 11.20 5.69 9.49
C SER A 241 10.64 7.10 9.28
N SER A 242 10.82 7.95 10.28
CA SER A 242 10.55 9.39 10.23
C SER A 242 11.44 10.14 9.23
N HIS A 243 12.52 9.49 8.74
CA HIS A 243 13.51 10.08 7.84
C HIS A 243 12.92 10.52 6.50
N ASN A 244 12.23 9.62 5.79
CA ASN A 244 11.63 9.97 4.49
C ASN A 244 10.52 11.01 4.61
N VAL A 245 9.80 11.01 5.74
CA VAL A 245 8.81 12.05 6.06
C VAL A 245 9.50 13.40 6.21
N SER A 246 10.62 13.46 6.94
CA SER A 246 11.41 14.68 7.14
C SER A 246 11.94 15.24 5.82
N ALA A 247 12.55 14.38 4.98
CA ALA A 247 13.15 14.77 3.71
C ALA A 247 12.15 15.46 2.77
N MET A 248 10.90 14.98 2.73
CA MET A 248 9.85 15.60 1.95
C MET A 248 9.51 17.02 2.45
N PHE A 249 9.28 17.17 3.76
CA PHE A 249 8.91 18.46 4.33
C PHE A 249 10.04 19.50 4.20
N GLU A 250 11.30 19.08 4.37
CA GLU A 250 12.47 19.95 4.12
C GLU A 250 12.54 20.39 2.66
N ALA A 251 12.28 19.49 1.72
CA ALA A 251 12.27 19.83 0.31
C ALA A 251 11.17 20.85 -0.03
N ILE A 252 9.97 20.73 0.55
CA ILE A 252 8.90 21.74 0.41
C ILE A 252 9.39 23.12 0.86
N SER A 253 9.97 23.21 2.07
CA SER A 253 10.43 24.48 2.62
C SER A 253 11.52 25.13 1.76
N ASN A 254 12.45 24.34 1.22
CA ASN A 254 13.49 24.87 0.35
C ASN A 254 12.91 25.47 -0.94
N THR A 255 11.95 24.79 -1.59
CA THR A 255 11.28 25.35 -2.78
C THR A 255 10.45 26.61 -2.51
N ALA A 256 9.91 26.78 -1.29
CA ALA A 256 9.18 27.99 -0.90
C ALA A 256 10.09 29.20 -0.64
N THR A 257 11.41 28.97 -0.46
CA THR A 257 12.39 30.03 -0.20
C THR A 257 13.03 30.57 -1.48
N ASP A 258 12.94 29.82 -2.59
CA ASP A 258 13.47 30.16 -3.91
C ASP A 258 12.44 30.83 -4.86
N GLN A 259 11.22 31.12 -4.37
CA GLN A 259 10.18 31.91 -5.05
C GLN A 259 10.02 33.30 -4.43
#